data_AF-A0A0U5C8B7-F1
#
_entry.id   AF-A0A0U5C8B7-F1
#
_cell.length_a   1.000
_cell.length_b   1.000
_cell.length_c   1.000
_cell.angle_alpha   90.00
_cell.angle_beta   90.00
_cell.angle_gamma   90.00
#
_symmetry.space_group_name_H-M   'P 1'
#
loop_
_entity.id
_entity.type
_entity.pdbx_description
1 polymer ?
#
loop_
_entity_poly.entity_id
_entity_poly.type
_entity_poly.pdbx_seq_one_letter_code
_entity_poly.pdbx_strand_id
1 'polypeptide(L)'
;MKLIDLANKLIPAEIPVHEISLTILSQEKRLPAPAFWPKPNDIYKAGIMVPELKLEDSINTIQESVPDDPCIITTIENLLKENKIIGWQEAMSPHIYASFSILHELGHWYDYQDRYVAAGLGGAKYLSDYSEEQSKLRLNELIELTRKQIKGSQAHIQYLALFHKRYREHPFEQIADQFAICKLRELIK
;
A
#
# COMPACT_ATOMS: atom_id res chain seq x y z
N MET A 1 18.00 -8.74 -3.94
CA MET A 1 18.15 -7.26 -3.77
C MET A 1 17.25 -6.86 -2.62
N LYS A 2 17.64 -5.97 -1.70
CA LYS A 2 16.73 -5.56 -0.63
C LYS A 2 15.65 -4.60 -1.16
N LEU A 3 14.51 -4.52 -0.47
CA LEU A 3 13.47 -3.54 -0.81
C LEU A 3 13.99 -2.10 -0.70
N ILE A 4 14.83 -1.80 0.30
CA ILE A 4 15.42 -0.46 0.46
C ILE A 4 16.30 -0.06 -0.74
N ASP A 5 17.02 -1.03 -1.34
CA ASP A 5 17.84 -0.77 -2.53
C ASP A 5 16.97 -0.40 -3.74
N LEU A 6 15.79 -1.04 -3.88
CA LEU A 6 14.82 -0.69 -4.92
C LEU A 6 14.20 0.68 -4.64
N ALA A 7 13.82 0.95 -3.39
CA ALA A 7 13.24 2.23 -2.99
C ALA A 7 14.17 3.40 -3.31
N ASN A 8 15.46 3.29 -2.97
CA ASN A 8 16.47 4.31 -3.26
C ASN A 8 16.75 4.50 -4.76
N LYS A 9 16.38 3.54 -5.62
CA LYS A 9 16.46 3.70 -7.09
C LYS A 9 15.22 4.38 -7.66
N LEU A 10 14.05 4.13 -7.08
CA LEU A 10 12.77 4.61 -7.58
C LEU A 10 12.39 6.00 -7.03
N ILE A 11 12.85 6.32 -5.82
CA ILE A 11 12.45 7.52 -5.09
C ILE A 11 13.56 8.58 -5.19
N PRO A 12 13.24 9.86 -5.50
CA PRO A 12 14.18 10.97 -5.41
C PRO A 12 14.87 11.07 -4.04
N ALA A 13 16.17 11.39 -4.03
CA ALA A 13 17.02 11.31 -2.85
C ALA A 13 16.63 12.27 -1.71
N GLU A 14 15.87 13.32 -2.02
CA GLU A 14 15.37 14.30 -1.05
C GLU A 14 14.16 13.78 -0.23
N ILE A 15 13.51 12.71 -0.67
CA ILE A 15 12.33 12.16 0.00
C ILE A 15 12.80 11.19 1.12
N PRO A 16 12.33 11.36 2.37
CA PRO A 16 12.71 10.48 3.46
C PRO A 16 12.20 9.05 3.23
N VAL A 17 13.14 8.11 3.10
CA VAL A 17 12.88 6.67 3.06
C VAL A 17 13.58 6.02 4.24
N HIS A 18 12.87 5.18 4.98
CA HIS A 18 13.39 4.52 6.18
C HIS A 18 13.24 3.00 6.07
N GLU A 19 14.34 2.26 6.23
CA GLU A 19 14.27 0.81 6.42
C GLU A 19 13.76 0.51 7.84
N ILE A 20 12.74 -0.34 7.96
CA ILE A 20 12.08 -0.68 9.23
C ILE A 20 12.05 -2.20 9.42
N SER A 21 12.42 -2.67 10.60
CA SER A 21 12.38 -4.11 10.92
C SER A 21 10.95 -4.64 11.00
N LEU A 22 10.77 -5.92 10.69
CA LEU A 22 9.46 -6.60 10.78
C LEU A 22 8.87 -6.55 12.20
N THR A 23 9.73 -6.55 13.23
CA THR A 23 9.30 -6.44 14.62
C THR A 23 8.59 -5.12 14.90
N ILE A 24 9.13 -4.00 14.41
CA ILE A 24 8.51 -2.68 14.58
C ILE A 24 7.16 -2.64 13.85
N LEU A 25 7.11 -3.13 12.61
CA LEU A 25 5.85 -3.20 11.85
C LEU A 25 4.77 -3.99 12.60
N SER A 26 5.14 -5.13 13.18
CA SER A 26 4.22 -5.93 13.99
C SER A 26 3.73 -5.19 15.24
N GLN A 27 4.59 -4.43 15.93
CA GLN A 27 4.20 -3.64 17.11
C GLN A 27 3.23 -2.52 16.75
N GLU A 28 3.44 -1.89 15.59
CA GLU A 28 2.56 -0.85 15.02
C GLU A 28 1.31 -1.44 14.33
N LYS A 29 1.11 -2.76 14.38
CA LYS A 29 0.00 -3.48 13.72
C LYS A 29 -0.09 -3.20 12.22
N ARG A 30 1.07 -3.06 11.57
CA ARG A 30 1.20 -2.85 10.12
C ARG A 30 1.64 -4.13 9.43
N LEU A 31 1.19 -4.26 8.20
CA LEU A 31 1.61 -5.33 7.32
C LEU A 31 3.07 -5.15 6.88
N PRO A 32 3.79 -6.24 6.55
CA PRO A 32 5.17 -6.18 6.08
C PRO A 32 5.25 -5.74 4.61
N ALA A 33 4.71 -4.56 4.31
CA ALA A 33 4.73 -3.91 3.01
C ALA A 33 5.21 -2.46 3.15
N PRO A 34 5.73 -1.82 2.08
CA PRO A 34 5.98 -0.40 2.07
C PRO A 34 4.75 0.39 2.58
N ALA A 35 4.97 1.43 3.38
CA ALA A 35 3.90 2.25 3.92
C ALA A 35 4.32 3.70 4.11
N PHE A 36 3.48 4.66 3.71
CA PHE A 36 3.66 6.07 4.00
C PHE A 36 3.22 6.39 5.43
N TRP A 37 4.10 7.03 6.19
CA TRP A 37 3.83 7.47 7.55
C TRP A 37 3.87 9.01 7.59
N PRO A 38 2.71 9.67 7.72
CA PRO A 38 2.63 11.13 7.67
C PRO A 38 3.03 11.82 8.99
N LYS A 39 3.24 11.04 10.06
CA LYS A 39 3.59 11.55 11.39
C LYS A 39 5.02 11.16 11.72
N PRO A 40 5.90 12.13 12.05
CA PRO A 40 7.16 11.81 12.69
C PRO A 40 6.90 11.25 14.10
N ASN A 41 7.75 10.35 14.55
CA ASN A 41 7.90 9.98 15.96
C ASN A 41 9.36 10.21 16.40
N ASP A 42 9.72 9.80 17.62
CA ASP A 42 11.09 10.02 18.14
C ASP A 42 12.18 9.30 17.33
N ILE A 43 11.80 8.31 16.52
CA ILE A 43 12.72 7.43 15.77
C ILE A 43 12.76 7.82 14.29
N TYR A 44 11.61 8.15 13.69
CA TYR A 44 11.46 8.36 12.26
C TYR A 44 10.80 9.70 11.96
N LYS A 45 11.28 10.35 10.90
CA LYS A 45 10.57 11.50 10.32
C LYS A 45 9.37 10.99 9.51
N ALA A 46 8.47 11.89 9.13
CA ALA A 46 7.45 11.55 8.14
C ALA A 46 8.14 11.12 6.83
N GLY A 47 7.65 10.07 6.20
CA GLY A 47 8.33 9.46 5.06
C GLY A 47 7.75 8.12 4.65
N ILE A 48 8.46 7.46 3.75
CA ILE A 48 8.10 6.13 3.25
C ILE A 48 8.89 5.09 4.04
N MET A 49 8.15 4.21 4.70
CA MET A 49 8.70 3.12 5.48
C MET A 49 8.80 1.88 4.61
N VAL A 50 9.98 1.28 4.55
CA VAL A 50 10.26 0.10 3.74
C VAL A 50 10.65 -1.05 4.66
N PRO A 51 9.93 -2.19 4.64
CA PRO A 51 10.30 -3.34 5.45
C PRO A 51 11.71 -3.84 5.14
N GLU A 52 12.45 -4.25 6.17
CA GLU A 52 13.71 -4.96 6.03
C GLU A 52 13.46 -6.37 5.47
N LEU A 53 13.29 -6.43 4.15
CA LEU A 53 13.01 -7.63 3.38
C LEU A 53 13.81 -7.65 2.09
N LYS A 54 14.05 -8.86 1.60
CA LYS A 54 14.46 -9.05 0.21
C LYS A 54 13.25 -8.91 -0.70
N LEU A 55 13.49 -8.39 -1.90
CA LEU A 55 12.46 -8.21 -2.91
C LEU A 55 11.77 -9.53 -3.25
N GLU A 56 12.53 -10.60 -3.40
CA GLU A 56 12.00 -11.94 -3.72
C GLU A 56 11.02 -12.49 -2.66
N ASP A 57 11.15 -12.06 -1.41
CA ASP A 57 10.35 -12.54 -0.29
C ASP A 57 9.05 -11.71 -0.10
N SER A 58 8.93 -10.55 -0.74
CA SER A 58 7.91 -9.55 -0.41
C SER A 58 6.47 -10.05 -0.56
N ILE A 59 6.17 -10.85 -1.59
CA ILE A 59 4.82 -11.42 -1.84
C ILE A 59 4.52 -12.54 -0.85
N ASN A 60 5.50 -13.40 -0.56
CA ASN A 60 5.30 -14.51 0.36
C ASN A 60 5.09 -13.99 1.79
N THR A 61 5.94 -13.07 2.25
CA THR A 61 5.86 -12.53 3.62
C THR A 61 4.55 -11.78 3.88
N ILE A 62 4.03 -11.02 2.91
CA ILE A 62 2.71 -10.37 3.07
C ILE A 62 1.58 -11.39 3.09
N GLN A 63 1.60 -12.40 2.22
CA GLN A 63 0.57 -13.44 2.19
C GLN A 63 0.58 -14.29 3.46
N GLU A 64 1.74 -14.61 4.01
CA GLU A 64 1.90 -15.32 5.29
C GLU A 64 1.37 -14.51 6.48
N SER A 65 1.40 -13.18 6.39
CA SER A 65 0.87 -12.29 7.42
C SER A 65 -0.66 -12.19 7.40
N VAL A 66 -1.28 -12.46 6.24
CA VAL A 66 -2.74 -12.50 6.05
C VAL A 66 -3.15 -13.74 5.24
N PRO A 67 -2.95 -14.95 5.77
CA PRO A 67 -3.13 -16.19 4.99
C PRO A 67 -4.58 -16.42 4.54
N ASP A 68 -5.53 -15.80 5.24
CA ASP A 68 -6.95 -15.89 4.94
C ASP A 68 -7.42 -14.83 3.92
N ASP A 69 -6.54 -13.94 3.47
CA ASP A 69 -6.82 -12.87 2.52
C ASP A 69 -6.10 -13.09 1.18
N PRO A 70 -6.71 -13.84 0.24
CA PRO A 70 -6.13 -14.01 -1.10
C PRO A 70 -6.30 -12.76 -1.98
N CYS A 71 -7.05 -11.76 -1.53
CA CYS A 71 -7.39 -10.57 -2.31
C CYS A 71 -6.30 -9.50 -2.26
N ILE A 72 -5.44 -9.51 -1.25
CA ILE A 72 -4.41 -8.48 -1.03
C ILE A 72 -3.43 -8.33 -2.20
N ILE A 73 -2.97 -9.45 -2.76
CA ILE A 73 -2.08 -9.47 -3.93
C ILE A 73 -2.87 -9.39 -5.23
N THR A 74 -3.94 -10.18 -5.36
CA THR A 74 -4.68 -10.32 -6.61
C THR A 74 -5.39 -9.03 -7.03
N THR A 75 -5.78 -8.18 -6.08
CA THR A 75 -6.37 -6.86 -6.40
C THR A 75 -5.34 -5.94 -7.07
N ILE A 76 -4.10 -5.93 -6.59
CA ILE A 76 -3.01 -5.17 -7.22
C ILE A 76 -2.68 -5.74 -8.59
N GLU A 77 -2.58 -7.07 -8.70
CA GLU A 77 -2.33 -7.72 -9.98
C GLU A 77 -3.40 -7.38 -11.03
N ASN A 78 -4.68 -7.42 -10.65
CA ASN A 78 -5.78 -7.06 -11.54
C ASN A 78 -5.72 -5.59 -11.94
N LEU A 79 -5.45 -4.68 -11.00
CA LEU A 79 -5.27 -3.25 -11.29
C LEU A 79 -4.16 -3.04 -12.34
N LEU A 80 -3.04 -3.75 -12.22
CA LEU A 80 -1.93 -3.67 -13.17
C LEU A 80 -2.29 -4.26 -14.55
N LYS A 81 -3.06 -5.36 -14.60
CA LYS A 81 -3.56 -5.96 -15.85
C LYS A 81 -4.54 -5.04 -16.57
N GLU A 82 -5.51 -4.47 -15.85
CA GLU A 82 -6.47 -3.49 -16.36
C GLU A 82 -5.76 -2.26 -16.94
N ASN A 83 -4.66 -1.86 -16.31
CA ASN A 83 -3.82 -0.74 -16.74
C ASN A 83 -2.74 -1.11 -17.77
N LYS A 84 -2.72 -2.37 -18.24
CA LYS A 84 -1.78 -2.88 -19.26
C LYS A 84 -0.30 -2.71 -18.85
N ILE A 85 -0.01 -2.80 -17.56
CA ILE A 85 1.36 -2.83 -17.03
C ILE A 85 1.98 -4.22 -17.22
N ILE A 86 1.16 -5.26 -17.02
CA ILE A 86 1.49 -6.67 -17.25
C ILE A 86 0.40 -7.32 -18.11
N GLY A 87 0.73 -8.41 -18.80
CA GLY A 87 -0.24 -9.16 -19.62
C GLY A 87 -1.29 -9.91 -18.78
N TRP A 88 -2.47 -10.16 -19.35
CA TRP A 88 -3.53 -10.94 -18.67
C TRP A 88 -3.12 -12.37 -18.33
N GLN A 89 -2.19 -12.94 -19.11
CA GLN A 89 -1.64 -14.28 -18.92
C GLN A 89 -0.36 -14.29 -18.08
N GLU A 90 0.15 -13.12 -17.68
CA GLU A 90 1.36 -12.99 -16.88
C GLU A 90 1.00 -12.91 -15.39
N ALA A 91 1.81 -13.58 -14.57
CA ALA A 91 1.74 -13.43 -13.12
C ALA A 91 2.54 -12.19 -12.69
N MET A 92 2.02 -11.44 -11.73
CA MET A 92 2.77 -10.33 -11.13
C MET A 92 4.04 -10.87 -10.43
N SER A 93 5.21 -10.41 -10.88
CA SER A 93 6.47 -10.77 -10.23
C SER A 93 6.68 -9.99 -8.92
N PRO A 94 7.50 -10.50 -7.99
CA PRO A 94 7.89 -9.76 -6.79
C PRO A 94 8.50 -8.38 -7.10
N HIS A 95 9.18 -8.25 -8.23
CA HIS A 95 9.77 -6.97 -8.66
C HIS A 95 8.71 -5.94 -9.03
N ILE A 96 7.67 -6.36 -9.77
CA ILE A 96 6.56 -5.49 -10.14
C ILE A 96 5.73 -5.14 -8.91
N TYR A 97 5.43 -6.10 -8.05
CA TYR A 97 4.73 -5.85 -6.79
C TYR A 97 5.47 -4.82 -5.93
N ALA A 98 6.77 -5.06 -5.66
CA ALA A 98 7.57 -4.16 -4.84
C ALA A 98 7.68 -2.76 -5.45
N SER A 99 7.87 -2.67 -6.78
CA SER A 99 7.93 -1.37 -7.48
C SER A 99 6.61 -0.63 -7.38
N PHE A 100 5.49 -1.32 -7.59
CA PHE A 100 4.15 -0.74 -7.43
C PHE A 100 3.94 -0.24 -6.01
N SER A 101 4.18 -1.05 -4.99
CA SER A 101 3.97 -0.66 -3.59
C SER A 101 4.83 0.54 -3.20
N ILE A 102 6.11 0.57 -3.57
CA ILE A 102 7.00 1.70 -3.28
C ILE A 102 6.51 2.99 -3.97
N LEU A 103 6.12 2.90 -5.25
CA LEU A 103 5.63 4.06 -6.00
C LEU A 103 4.25 4.51 -5.52
N HIS A 104 3.41 3.60 -5.03
CA HIS A 104 2.12 3.92 -4.43
C HIS A 104 2.32 4.77 -3.17
N GLU A 105 3.23 4.37 -2.27
CA GLU A 105 3.55 5.18 -1.09
C GLU A 105 4.20 6.53 -1.45
N LEU A 106 4.94 6.60 -2.56
CA LEU A 106 5.43 7.86 -3.11
C LEU A 106 4.29 8.77 -3.61
N GLY A 107 3.22 8.20 -4.16
CA GLY A 107 2.01 8.92 -4.49
C GLY A 107 1.35 9.55 -3.25
N HIS A 108 1.23 8.79 -2.16
CA HIS A 108 0.76 9.32 -0.87
C HIS A 108 1.66 10.43 -0.32
N TRP A 109 2.99 10.30 -0.46
CA TRP A 109 3.92 11.35 -0.06
C TRP A 109 3.68 12.66 -0.80
N TYR A 110 3.58 12.64 -2.13
CA TYR A 110 3.35 13.85 -2.92
C TYR A 110 2.00 14.47 -2.60
N ASP A 111 0.95 13.66 -2.51
CA ASP A 111 -0.37 14.10 -2.11
C ASP A 111 -0.36 14.81 -0.74
N TYR A 112 0.36 14.23 0.21
CA TYR A 112 0.58 14.82 1.53
C TYR A 112 1.32 16.17 1.47
N GLN A 113 2.41 16.25 0.69
CA GLN A 113 3.16 17.50 0.55
C GLN A 113 2.28 18.61 -0.06
N ASP A 114 1.57 18.30 -1.15
CA ASP A 114 0.83 19.28 -1.94
C ASP A 114 -0.45 19.74 -1.25
N ARG A 115 -1.23 18.83 -0.68
CA ARG A 115 -2.55 19.17 -0.10
C ARG A 115 -2.47 19.55 1.37
N TYR A 116 -1.47 19.06 2.10
CA TYR A 116 -1.39 19.24 3.55
C TYR A 116 -0.24 20.15 3.93
N VAL A 117 1.01 19.79 3.60
CA VAL A 117 2.18 20.57 4.04
C VAL A 117 2.17 21.97 3.43
N ALA A 118 1.89 22.10 2.13
CA ALA A 118 1.80 23.41 1.45
C ALA A 118 0.68 24.30 2.01
N ALA A 119 -0.37 23.70 2.59
CA ALA A 119 -1.47 24.40 3.25
C ALA A 119 -1.22 24.68 4.75
N GLY A 120 -0.04 24.36 5.28
CA GLY A 120 0.28 24.49 6.70
C GLY A 120 -0.40 23.44 7.60
N LEU A 121 -0.90 22.34 7.02
CA LEU A 121 -1.50 21.22 7.72
C LEU A 121 -0.47 20.10 7.94
N GLY A 122 -0.68 19.30 8.99
CA GLY A 122 0.21 18.19 9.35
C GLY A 122 -0.42 16.81 9.16
N GLY A 123 0.36 15.76 9.45
CA GLY A 123 -0.09 14.37 9.33
C GLY A 123 -1.31 14.00 10.17
N ALA A 124 -1.61 14.75 11.23
CA ALA A 124 -2.85 14.56 12.00
C ALA A 124 -4.10 14.86 11.16
N LYS A 125 -4.07 15.93 10.35
CA LYS A 125 -5.19 16.30 9.47
C LYS A 125 -5.29 15.34 8.29
N TYR A 126 -4.16 14.92 7.71
CA TYR A 126 -4.12 13.84 6.70
C TYR A 126 -4.84 12.58 7.17
N LEU A 127 -4.48 12.06 8.35
CA LEU A 127 -5.10 10.85 8.90
C LEU A 127 -6.58 11.04 9.27
N SER A 128 -6.97 12.24 9.69
CA SER A 128 -8.38 12.55 9.96
C SER A 128 -9.20 12.49 8.68
N ASP A 129 -8.73 13.11 7.60
CA ASP A 129 -9.44 13.15 6.32
C ASP A 129 -9.50 11.76 5.69
N TYR A 130 -8.39 11.03 5.76
CA TYR A 130 -8.35 9.61 5.37
C TYR A 130 -9.40 8.80 6.13
N SER A 131 -9.50 8.97 7.46
CA SER A 131 -10.50 8.25 8.28
C SER A 131 -11.94 8.65 7.95
N GLU A 132 -12.17 9.91 7.55
CA GLU A 132 -13.49 10.39 7.12
C GLU A 132 -13.90 9.72 5.79
N GLU A 133 -13.01 9.68 4.81
CA GLU A 133 -13.23 9.02 3.52
C GLU A 133 -13.44 7.49 3.69
N GLN A 134 -12.64 6.85 4.53
CA GLN A 134 -12.83 5.45 4.92
C GLN A 134 -14.23 5.18 5.51
N SER A 135 -14.74 6.13 6.30
CA SER A 135 -16.08 6.05 6.90
C SER A 135 -17.19 6.23 5.87
N LYS A 136 -17.05 7.16 4.90
CA LYS A 136 -17.99 7.33 3.77
C LYS A 136 -18.11 6.05 2.94
N LEU A 137 -17.00 5.32 2.81
CA LEU A 137 -16.95 4.03 2.13
C LEU A 137 -17.40 2.84 3.00
N ARG A 138 -17.75 3.05 4.28
CA ARG A 138 -18.21 1.99 5.19
C ARG A 138 -17.24 0.81 5.29
N LEU A 139 -15.93 1.06 5.11
CA LEU A 139 -14.91 -0.01 5.12
C LEU A 139 -14.84 -0.74 6.46
N ASN A 140 -15.07 -0.02 7.57
CA ASN A 140 -15.11 -0.63 8.91
C ASN A 140 -16.26 -1.63 9.04
N GLU A 141 -17.41 -1.37 8.42
CA GLU A 141 -18.52 -2.32 8.45
C GLU A 141 -18.21 -3.59 7.65
N LEU A 142 -17.52 -3.46 6.51
CA LEU A 142 -17.07 -4.62 5.73
C LEU A 142 -16.05 -5.46 6.50
N ILE A 143 -15.14 -4.83 7.26
CA ILE A 143 -14.24 -5.53 8.16
C ILE A 143 -15.03 -6.31 9.22
N GLU A 144 -16.04 -5.69 9.85
CA GLU A 144 -16.87 -6.37 10.85
C GLU A 144 -17.71 -7.51 10.26
N LEU A 145 -18.24 -7.36 9.04
CA LEU A 145 -18.95 -8.43 8.33
C LEU A 145 -18.02 -9.61 8.02
N THR A 146 -16.79 -9.32 7.59
CA THR A 146 -15.74 -10.32 7.32
C THR A 146 -15.40 -11.10 8.60
N ARG A 147 -15.19 -10.39 9.72
CA ARG A 147 -14.86 -11.00 11.03
C ARG A 147 -15.94 -11.95 11.58
N LYS A 148 -17.19 -11.76 11.17
CA LYS A 148 -18.32 -12.62 11.56
C LYS A 148 -18.42 -13.90 10.73
N GLN A 149 -17.67 -14.02 9.63
CA GLN A 149 -17.69 -15.22 8.79
C GLN A 149 -16.65 -16.25 9.25
N ILE A 150 -16.90 -17.51 8.91
CA ILE A 150 -15.90 -18.57 9.05
C ILE A 150 -14.76 -18.28 8.06
N LYS A 151 -13.53 -18.21 8.56
CA LYS A 151 -12.32 -17.99 7.76
C LYS A 151 -12.24 -18.97 6.59
N GLY A 152 -11.91 -18.47 5.41
CA GLY A 152 -11.82 -19.26 4.18
C GLY A 152 -13.17 -19.67 3.56
N SER A 153 -14.30 -19.40 4.20
CA SER A 153 -15.62 -19.65 3.59
C SER A 153 -15.86 -18.75 2.36
N GLN A 154 -16.78 -19.16 1.48
CA GLN A 154 -17.16 -18.34 0.33
C GLN A 154 -17.63 -16.94 0.74
N ALA A 155 -18.43 -16.82 1.81
CA ALA A 155 -18.89 -15.54 2.32
C ALA A 155 -17.72 -14.68 2.84
N HIS A 156 -16.76 -15.29 3.54
CA HIS A 156 -15.55 -14.61 3.99
C HIS A 156 -14.76 -14.02 2.81
N ILE A 157 -14.52 -14.82 1.76
CA ILE A 157 -13.80 -14.39 0.55
C ILE A 157 -14.58 -13.29 -0.19
N GLN A 158 -15.90 -13.39 -0.27
CA GLN A 158 -16.75 -12.37 -0.91
C GLN A 158 -16.68 -11.01 -0.20
N TYR A 159 -16.71 -11.00 1.14
CA TYR A 159 -16.58 -9.75 1.90
C TYR A 159 -15.17 -9.17 1.81
N LEU A 160 -14.11 -9.99 1.78
CA LEU A 160 -12.75 -9.53 1.52
C LEU A 160 -12.62 -8.91 0.13
N ALA A 161 -13.11 -9.57 -0.92
CA ALA A 161 -13.10 -9.04 -2.28
C ALA A 161 -13.85 -7.70 -2.37
N LEU A 162 -15.00 -7.60 -1.69
CA LEU A 162 -15.76 -6.35 -1.62
C LEU A 162 -15.01 -5.25 -0.84
N PHE A 163 -14.34 -5.60 0.26
CA PHE A 163 -13.49 -4.68 1.02
C PHE A 163 -12.37 -4.12 0.13
N HIS A 164 -11.59 -4.99 -0.53
CA HIS A 164 -10.47 -4.56 -1.38
C HIS A 164 -10.94 -3.71 -2.56
N LYS A 165 -12.04 -4.09 -3.21
CA LYS A 165 -12.65 -3.28 -4.28
C LYS A 165 -13.02 -1.89 -3.78
N ARG A 166 -13.70 -1.81 -2.64
CA ARG A 166 -14.17 -0.54 -2.08
C ARG A 166 -13.03 0.30 -1.48
N TYR A 167 -12.00 -0.35 -0.96
CA TYR A 167 -10.77 0.31 -0.50
C TYR A 167 -10.10 1.09 -1.65
N ARG A 168 -10.09 0.54 -2.86
CA ARG A 168 -9.57 1.22 -4.06
C ARG A 168 -10.48 2.32 -4.60
N GLU A 169 -11.71 2.47 -4.06
CA GLU A 169 -12.56 3.65 -4.29
C GLU A 169 -12.16 4.83 -3.40
N HIS A 170 -11.26 4.62 -2.42
CA HIS A 170 -10.81 5.65 -1.49
C HIS A 170 -9.97 6.72 -2.23
N PRO A 171 -10.29 8.03 -2.13
CA PRO A 171 -9.63 9.06 -2.94
C PRO A 171 -8.11 9.11 -2.78
N PHE A 172 -7.59 8.86 -1.58
CA PHE A 172 -6.15 8.82 -1.32
C PHE A 172 -5.48 7.63 -2.04
N GLU A 173 -6.13 6.46 -2.02
CA GLU A 173 -5.63 5.26 -2.68
C GLU A 173 -5.69 5.41 -4.20
N GLN A 174 -6.72 6.06 -4.74
CA GLN A 174 -6.83 6.36 -6.18
C GLN A 174 -5.71 7.27 -6.67
N ILE A 175 -5.37 8.30 -5.90
CA ILE A 175 -4.27 9.22 -6.23
C ILE A 175 -2.94 8.45 -6.22
N ALA A 176 -2.70 7.67 -5.18
CA ALA A 176 -1.49 6.85 -5.06
C ALA A 176 -1.37 5.78 -6.15
N ASP A 177 -2.47 5.10 -6.49
CA ASP A 177 -2.53 4.10 -7.56
C ASP A 177 -2.25 4.73 -8.92
N GLN A 178 -2.90 5.85 -9.22
CA GLN A 178 -2.70 6.55 -10.47
C GLN A 178 -1.24 7.01 -10.63
N PHE A 179 -0.64 7.52 -9.55
CA PHE A 179 0.77 7.89 -9.54
C PHE A 179 1.66 6.67 -9.82
N ALA A 180 1.45 5.57 -9.10
CA ALA A 180 2.25 4.35 -9.26
C ALA A 180 2.15 3.76 -10.67
N ILE A 181 0.93 3.69 -11.23
CA ILE A 181 0.68 3.21 -12.58
C ILE A 181 1.38 4.08 -13.62
N CYS A 182 1.29 5.41 -13.50
CA CYS A 182 1.99 6.32 -14.41
C CYS A 182 3.50 6.11 -14.39
N LYS A 183 4.09 5.98 -13.19
CA LYS A 183 5.53 5.75 -13.03
C LYS A 183 5.98 4.39 -13.54
N LEU A 184 5.22 3.32 -13.29
CA LEU A 184 5.52 2.01 -13.86
C LEU A 184 5.50 2.03 -15.39
N ARG A 185 4.55 2.75 -16.01
CA ARG A 185 4.53 2.91 -17.48
C ARG A 185 5.76 3.63 -18.02
N GLU A 186 6.34 4.56 -17.25
CA GLU A 186 7.57 5.24 -17.64
C GLU A 186 8.79 4.31 -17.58
N LEU A 187 8.82 3.38 -16.62
CA LEU A 187 9.94 2.45 -16.41
C LEU A 187 9.98 1.26 -17.39
N ILE A 188 8.83 0.89 -17.96
CA ILE A 188 8.70 -0.27 -18.88
C ILE A 188 8.87 0.14 -20.35
N LYS A 189 8.91 1.45 -20.64
CA LYS A 189 9.24 1.98 -21.96
C LYS A 189 10.74 1.95 -22.23
#